data_AF-C3R1F8-F1
#
_entry.id   AF-C3R1F8-F1
#
_cell.length_a   1.000
_cell.length_b   1.000
_cell.length_c   1.000
_cell.angle_alpha   90.00
_cell.angle_beta   90.00
_cell.angle_gamma   90.00
#
_symmetry.space_group_name_H-M   'P 1'
#
loop_
_entity.id
_entity.type
_entity.pdbx_description
1 polymer ?
#
loop_
_entity_poly.entity_id
_entity_poly.type
_entity_poly.pdbx_seq_one_letter_code
_entity_poly.pdbx_strand_id
1 'polypeptide(L)'
;MYSMENIRKKKSASNGRKKTIEAPVTVEEIAAYEEMFLCDDRCASRKSLHINAQYHRRILSLVCATGRSGVTVAGFVNRLLELHFAEKGKVFDAVRDKHYQSLKS
;
A
#
# COMPACT_ATOMS: atom_id res chain seq x y z
N MET A 1 6.40 -44.15 48.50
CA MET A 1 6.78 -44.86 47.26
C MET A 1 6.47 -43.96 46.08
N TYR A 2 7.48 -43.56 45.32
CA TYR A 2 7.41 -42.70 44.14
C TYR A 2 7.46 -43.59 42.88
N SER A 3 6.52 -43.41 41.95
CA SER A 3 6.54 -43.86 40.53
C SER A 3 5.19 -43.45 39.91
N MET A 4 5.00 -42.91 38.70
CA MET A 4 5.81 -42.51 37.55
C MET A 4 4.86 -41.74 36.59
N GLU A 5 5.43 -40.94 35.66
CA GLU A 5 4.87 -40.60 34.33
C GLU A 5 3.67 -39.58 34.27
N ASN A 6 3.66 -38.50 33.48
CA ASN A 6 4.26 -38.30 32.16
C ASN A 6 4.49 -36.80 31.82
N ILE A 7 5.59 -36.59 31.11
CA ILE A 7 6.10 -35.34 30.55
C ILE A 7 5.30 -34.95 29.31
N ARG A 8 4.74 -33.74 29.24
CA ARG A 8 4.38 -33.09 27.97
C ARG A 8 5.04 -31.72 27.86
N LYS A 9 6.28 -31.77 27.38
CA LYS A 9 7.08 -30.62 26.94
C LYS A 9 6.44 -30.05 25.66
N LYS A 10 5.54 -29.07 25.76
CA LYS A 10 5.14 -28.25 24.61
C LYS A 10 6.31 -27.32 24.25
N LYS A 11 7.20 -27.81 23.37
CA LYS A 11 8.03 -26.94 22.53
C LYS A 11 7.09 -26.26 21.52
N SER A 12 6.71 -25.03 21.80
CA SER A 12 6.16 -24.15 20.77
C SER A 12 7.35 -23.55 20.03
N ALA A 13 7.54 -24.01 18.80
CA ALA A 13 8.61 -23.57 17.91
C ALA A 13 8.64 -22.04 17.82
N SER A 14 9.82 -21.45 18.04
CA SER A 14 10.07 -20.09 17.57
C SER A 14 9.97 -20.12 16.06
N ASN A 15 8.83 -19.66 15.54
CA ASN A 15 8.63 -19.44 14.12
C ASN A 15 9.57 -18.32 13.70
N GLY A 16 10.81 -18.69 13.36
CA GLY A 16 11.76 -17.83 12.69
C GLY A 16 11.14 -17.47 11.34
N ARG A 17 10.35 -16.39 11.33
CA ARG A 17 10.08 -15.65 10.11
C ARG A 17 11.44 -15.37 9.50
N LYS A 18 11.80 -16.13 8.46
CA LYS A 18 12.85 -15.73 7.52
C LYS A 18 12.51 -14.31 7.14
N LYS A 19 13.23 -13.36 7.71
CA LYS A 19 13.22 -11.97 7.28
C LYS A 19 13.89 -12.04 5.91
N THR A 20 13.10 -12.26 4.86
CA THR A 20 13.56 -12.09 3.49
C THR A 20 14.08 -10.67 3.45
N ILE A 21 15.40 -10.53 3.37
CA ILE A 21 16.04 -9.23 3.22
C ILE A 21 15.72 -8.83 1.79
N GLU A 22 14.54 -8.26 1.61
CA GLU A 22 14.15 -7.65 0.35
C GLU A 22 15.17 -6.57 0.03
N ALA A 23 15.59 -6.52 -1.24
CA ALA A 23 16.60 -5.59 -1.71
C ALA A 23 16.21 -4.14 -1.36
N PRO A 24 17.19 -3.27 -1.05
CA PRO A 24 16.92 -1.86 -0.83
C PRO A 24 16.34 -1.23 -2.11
N VAL A 25 15.42 -0.27 -1.92
CA VAL A 25 14.85 0.51 -3.02
C VAL A 25 15.96 1.32 -3.70
N THR A 26 16.03 1.28 -5.04
CA THR A 26 17.06 1.98 -5.80
C THR A 26 16.69 3.42 -6.11
N VAL A 27 17.69 4.23 -6.49
CA VAL A 27 17.46 5.63 -6.89
C VAL A 27 16.64 5.71 -8.18
N GLU A 28 16.82 4.76 -9.09
CA GLU A 28 16.08 4.65 -10.34
C GLU A 28 14.60 4.32 -10.08
N GLU A 29 14.31 3.43 -9.12
CA GLU A 29 12.94 3.12 -8.72
C GLU A 29 12.22 4.34 -8.13
N ILE A 30 12.93 5.14 -7.32
CA ILE A 30 12.42 6.41 -6.76
C ILE A 30 12.14 7.41 -7.88
N ALA A 31 13.10 7.62 -8.79
CA ALA A 31 12.96 8.58 -9.88
C ALA A 31 11.81 8.20 -10.83
N ALA A 32 11.69 6.92 -11.18
CA ALA A 32 10.60 6.42 -12.00
C ALA A 32 9.23 6.60 -11.32
N TYR A 33 9.15 6.41 -10.00
CA TYR A 33 7.92 6.64 -9.25
C TYR A 33 7.54 8.13 -9.22
N GLU A 34 8.50 9.01 -8.98
CA GLU A 34 8.31 10.46 -9.00
C GLU A 34 7.81 10.93 -10.39
N GLU A 35 8.45 10.49 -11.47
CA GLU A 35 8.05 10.82 -12.85
C GLU A 35 6.63 10.33 -13.16
N MET A 36 6.31 9.09 -12.78
CA MET A 36 5.06 8.45 -13.15
C MET A 36 3.85 8.93 -12.33
N PHE A 37 4.03 9.26 -11.05
CA PHE A 37 2.92 9.55 -10.14
C PHE A 37 2.92 10.97 -9.57
N LEU A 38 4.06 11.65 -9.56
CA LEU A 38 4.22 12.95 -8.90
C LEU A 38 4.55 14.09 -9.88
N CYS A 39 4.57 13.83 -11.18
CA CYS A 39 4.88 14.82 -12.22
C CYS A 39 3.60 15.28 -12.94
N ASP A 40 2.89 16.28 -12.39
CA ASP A 40 1.85 17.00 -13.14
C ASP A 40 1.38 18.34 -12.53
N ASP A 41 1.22 19.35 -13.39
CA ASP A 41 0.59 20.66 -13.14
C ASP A 41 -0.92 20.56 -12.87
N ARG A 42 -1.53 19.39 -13.07
CA ARG A 42 -2.97 19.12 -12.86
C ARG A 42 -3.40 18.99 -11.40
N CYS A 43 -2.50 19.17 -10.42
CA CYS A 43 -2.85 19.32 -9.00
C CYS A 43 -3.47 20.70 -8.70
N ALA A 44 -4.56 21.05 -9.39
CA ALA A 44 -5.25 22.33 -9.24
C ALA A 44 -5.99 22.48 -7.88
N SER A 45 -6.16 21.39 -7.12
CA SER A 45 -6.86 21.39 -5.83
C SER A 45 -5.93 20.99 -4.70
N ARG A 46 -5.67 21.92 -3.78
CA ARG A 46 -4.88 21.68 -2.57
C ARG A 46 -5.63 20.94 -1.45
N LYS A 47 -6.93 20.60 -1.61
CA LYS A 47 -7.77 20.23 -0.43
C LYS A 47 -8.72 19.03 -0.58
N SER A 48 -8.65 18.23 -1.63
CA SER A 48 -9.34 16.92 -1.67
C SER A 48 -8.83 16.08 -2.84
N LEU A 49 -9.05 14.75 -2.76
CA LEU A 49 -8.84 13.86 -3.91
C LEU A 49 -9.77 14.30 -5.05
N HIS A 50 -9.21 14.92 -6.08
CA HIS A 50 -9.95 15.23 -7.31
C HIS A 50 -9.89 14.04 -8.25
N ILE A 51 -11.05 13.48 -8.60
CA ILE A 51 -11.18 12.49 -9.66
C ILE A 51 -11.76 13.22 -10.87
N ASN A 52 -11.02 13.21 -11.98
CA ASN A 52 -11.51 13.78 -13.24
C ASN A 52 -12.90 13.20 -13.57
N ALA A 53 -13.82 14.09 -14.00
CA ALA A 53 -15.21 13.73 -14.27
C ALA A 53 -15.38 12.56 -15.27
N GLN A 54 -14.45 12.37 -16.21
CA GLN A 54 -14.45 11.24 -17.12
C GLN A 54 -14.13 9.92 -16.39
N TYR A 55 -13.12 9.90 -15.51
CA TYR A 55 -12.78 8.71 -14.73
C TYR A 55 -13.88 8.38 -13.72
N HIS A 56 -14.43 9.40 -13.05
CA HIS A 56 -15.55 9.20 -12.13
C HIS A 56 -16.74 8.54 -12.84
N ARG A 57 -17.13 9.03 -14.03
CA ARG A 57 -18.22 8.42 -14.82
C ARG A 57 -17.93 6.98 -15.21
N ARG A 58 -16.70 6.66 -15.64
CA ARG A 58 -16.33 5.28 -15.99
C ARG A 58 -16.41 4.33 -14.79
N ILE A 59 -15.92 4.76 -13.62
CA ILE A 59 -16.00 3.97 -12.39
C ILE A 59 -17.46 3.81 -11.94
N LEU A 60 -18.24 4.88 -11.98
CA LEU A 60 -19.66 4.84 -11.61
C LEU A 60 -20.45 3.86 -12.48
N SER A 61 -20.26 3.88 -13.80
CA SER A 61 -20.92 2.93 -14.70
C SER A 61 -20.57 1.47 -14.36
N LEU A 62 -19.30 1.19 -14.04
CA LEU A 62 -18.86 -0.14 -13.62
C LEU A 62 -19.54 -0.57 -12.33
N VAL A 63 -19.51 0.29 -11.30
CA VAL A 63 -20.11 0.01 -10.00
C VAL A 63 -21.60 -0.29 -10.15
N CYS A 64 -22.34 0.56 -10.87
CA CYS A 64 -23.77 0.36 -11.13
C CYS A 64 -24.06 -0.93 -11.89
N ALA A 65 -23.24 -1.29 -12.89
CA ALA A 65 -23.44 -2.51 -13.68
C ALA A 65 -23.31 -3.79 -12.84
N THR A 66 -22.56 -3.78 -11.74
CA THR A 66 -22.40 -4.98 -10.90
C THR A 66 -23.65 -5.34 -10.07
N GLY A 67 -24.59 -4.41 -9.89
CA GLY A 67 -25.82 -4.63 -9.10
C GLY A 67 -25.60 -5.01 -7.64
N ARG A 68 -24.36 -4.93 -7.13
CA ARG A 68 -24.02 -5.32 -5.75
C ARG A 68 -24.27 -4.17 -4.79
N SER A 69 -25.10 -4.42 -3.78
CA SER A 69 -25.25 -3.48 -2.67
C SER A 69 -23.90 -3.29 -1.97
N GLY A 70 -23.55 -2.03 -1.68
CA GLY A 70 -22.33 -1.68 -0.94
C GLY A 70 -21.07 -1.46 -1.78
N VAL A 71 -21.09 -1.72 -3.10
CA VAL A 71 -19.99 -1.28 -3.98
C VAL A 71 -20.22 0.18 -4.35
N THR A 72 -19.22 1.03 -4.11
CA THR A 72 -19.29 2.48 -4.36
C THR A 72 -18.05 2.94 -5.14
N VAL A 73 -18.13 4.11 -5.78
CA VAL A 73 -16.96 4.74 -6.42
C VAL A 73 -15.84 4.95 -5.40
N ALA A 74 -16.18 5.41 -4.19
CA ALA A 74 -15.21 5.59 -3.11
C ALA A 74 -14.56 4.25 -2.70
N GLY A 75 -15.36 3.19 -2.55
CA GLY A 75 -14.86 1.85 -2.23
C GLY A 75 -13.91 1.31 -3.29
N PHE A 76 -14.22 1.52 -4.57
CA PHE A 76 -13.35 1.13 -5.68
C PHE A 76 -12.00 1.85 -5.62
N VAL A 77 -12.03 3.17 -5.44
CA VAL A 77 -10.81 3.99 -5.38
C VAL A 77 -9.95 3.64 -4.17
N ASN A 78 -10.56 3.47 -2.98
CA ASN A 78 -9.84 3.03 -1.79
C ASN A 78 -9.16 1.67 -2.00
N ARG A 79 -9.84 0.72 -2.64
CA ARG A 79 -9.23 -0.56 -2.96
C ARG A 79 -8.05 -0.46 -3.93
N LEU A 80 -8.15 0.41 -4.92
CA LEU A 80 -7.05 0.66 -5.86
C LEU A 80 -5.84 1.25 -5.13
N LEU A 81 -6.06 2.19 -4.21
CA LEU A 81 -5.01 2.77 -3.38
C LEU A 81 -4.39 1.72 -2.43
N GLU A 82 -5.20 0.89 -1.78
CA GLU A 82 -4.70 -0.22 -0.94
C GLU A 82 -3.75 -1.15 -1.72
N LEU A 83 -4.15 -1.55 -2.93
CA LEU A 83 -3.33 -2.41 -3.78
C LEU A 83 -2.03 -1.71 -4.20
N HIS A 84 -2.12 -0.43 -4.57
CA HIS A 84 -0.94 0.36 -4.93
C HIS A 84 0.04 0.48 -3.76
N PHE A 85 -0.43 0.77 -2.55
CA PHE A 85 0.44 0.84 -1.38
C PHE A 85 0.97 -0.52 -0.94
N ALA A 86 0.22 -1.60 -1.15
CA ALA A 86 0.72 -2.95 -0.90
C ALA A 86 1.87 -3.32 -1.88
N GLU A 87 1.77 -2.91 -3.15
CA GLU A 87 2.76 -3.23 -4.18
C GLU A 87 3.97 -2.28 -4.13
N LYS A 88 3.73 -0.97 -4.05
CA LYS A 88 4.75 0.09 -4.17
C LYS A 88 5.08 0.77 -2.84
N GLY A 89 4.58 0.29 -1.71
CA GLY A 89 4.69 0.94 -0.41
C GLY A 89 6.12 1.28 -0.01
N LYS A 90 7.09 0.40 -0.31
CA LYS A 90 8.51 0.66 -0.02
C LYS A 90 9.08 1.83 -0.81
N VAL A 91 8.74 1.92 -2.10
CA VAL A 91 9.17 3.04 -2.96
C VAL A 91 8.48 4.33 -2.52
N PHE A 92 7.19 4.25 -2.17
CA PHE A 92 6.45 5.38 -1.61
C PHE A 92 7.08 5.91 -0.32
N ASP A 93 7.42 5.03 0.63
CA ASP A 93 8.07 5.40 1.87
C ASP A 93 9.46 6.02 1.61
N ALA A 94 10.24 5.46 0.68
CA ALA A 94 11.54 6.00 0.30
C ALA A 94 11.45 7.40 -0.34
N VAL A 95 10.48 7.63 -1.24
CA VAL A 95 10.19 8.95 -1.83
C VAL A 95 9.82 9.95 -0.73
N ARG A 96 8.91 9.57 0.17
CA ARG A 96 8.48 10.42 1.30
C ARG A 96 9.66 10.79 2.20
N ASP A 97 10.47 9.82 2.58
CA ASP A 97 11.59 10.02 3.49
C ASP A 97 12.68 10.90 2.85
N LYS A 98 12.97 10.73 1.54
CA LYS A 98 13.84 11.62 0.76
C LYS A 98 13.37 13.08 0.85
N HIS A 99 12.08 13.35 0.66
CA HIS A 99 11.52 14.70 0.77
C HIS A 99 11.60 15.28 2.19
N TYR A 100 11.38 14.48 3.24
CA TYR A 100 11.50 14.99 4.60
C TYR A 100 12.94 15.30 5.00
N GLN A 101 13.92 14.52 4.51
CA GLN A 101 15.32 14.81 4.78
C GLN A 101 15.79 16.09 4.07
N SER A 102 15.31 16.37 2.86
CA SER A 102 15.65 17.62 2.15
C SER A 102 15.12 18.87 2.86
N LEU A 103 14.12 18.75 3.72
CA LEU A 103 13.57 19.87 4.51
C LEU A 103 14.33 20.13 5.82
N LYS A 104 15.18 19.20 6.25
CA LYS A 104 15.96 19.28 7.50
C LYS A 104 17.39 19.77 7.28
N SER A 105 17.84 19.85 6.02
CA SER A 105 19.14 20.38 5.61
C SER A 105 19.03 21.87 5.26
#